data_AF-A0A536B714-F1
#
_entry.id   AF-A0A536B714-F1
#
_cell.length_a   1.000
_cell.length_b   1.000
_cell.length_c   1.000
_cell.angle_alpha   90.00
_cell.angle_beta   90.00
_cell.angle_gamma   90.00
#
_symmetry.space_group_name_H-M   'P 1'
#
loop_
_entity.id
_entity.type
_entity.pdbx_description
1 polymer ?
#
loop_
_entity_poly.entity_id
_entity_poly.type
_entity_poly.pdbx_seq_one_letter_code
_entity_poly.pdbx_strand_id
1 'polypeptide(L)'
;MQGLEVGLLLWRAQLQMFLNQTIRSGKPGRIAGTIIAAAVIVLAWAWEAFVTWLAIQAAHRVPVLFDDLHLLSLAFLAYTAVLVFSSLVFSFNALLLNPDLDLLLAAPRPVESILAGRMVVQVLRLFLLSLLFTAPALIVLAVANHNALIPFGFAALYLLYPVYVVVIISLLSLLLVRFIPVGRGREVLTLFGVVLALGINLLNFLLNPALRDSGFTRRSQAPSLPDIPVASAPWLPSGWAGRSADAILSGNWLSAIGWILPLLAASAAIFVVGTIISGRLYLAGWIQAVPPRRRQTGSARGRRLKGALPLIHPVLAAIVVKDWRMRTRDLAQLVRFAMPVAFLFIIFGLRFPRLLGSIRSLGEGPAAAMLGLIPAWVLLFSLSISLGLTAVSLEGPAIWVFAASPNTTLRLLQGKCWSTALPTTTVVALLAVIAEIFIRPGWLWAATAVLLAIAQAATLTILMVGIGAVFARFDWTDARRMLHPAAAFIGMASFGIVTGASALVLGISLALASATGFPEFTTWLAAVTVSIGGAIAVAALGVLVGNERLRGLELG
;
A
#
# COMPACT_ATOMS: atom_id res chain seq x y z
N MET A 1 -2.68 12.14 -34.72
CA MET A 1 -1.26 12.59 -34.82
C MET A 1 -0.94 13.72 -33.85
N GLN A 2 -1.71 14.81 -33.80
CA GLN A 2 -1.47 15.94 -32.88
C GLN A 2 -1.32 15.55 -31.40
N GLY A 3 -2.06 14.54 -30.91
CA GLY A 3 -1.93 14.06 -29.53
C GLY A 3 -0.58 13.41 -29.20
N LEU A 4 0.02 12.69 -30.15
CA LEU A 4 1.36 12.09 -29.98
C LEU A 4 2.43 13.18 -29.86
N GLU A 5 2.34 14.23 -30.68
CA GLU A 5 3.26 15.38 -30.60
C GLU A 5 3.17 16.09 -29.25
N VAL A 6 1.96 16.36 -28.77
CA VAL A 6 1.75 16.96 -27.43
C VAL A 6 2.33 16.07 -26.34
N GLY A 7 2.09 14.75 -26.41
CA GLY A 7 2.62 13.79 -25.45
C GLY A 7 4.15 13.76 -25.41
N LEU A 8 4.80 13.74 -26.58
CA LEU A 8 6.27 13.77 -26.68
C LEU A 8 6.86 15.09 -26.18
N LEU A 9 6.20 16.22 -26.45
CA LEU A 9 6.61 17.53 -25.94
C LEU A 9 6.52 17.57 -24.40
N LEU A 10 5.39 17.13 -23.83
CA LEU A 10 5.21 17.04 -22.38
C LEU A 10 6.24 16.13 -21.73
N TRP A 11 6.53 14.97 -22.34
CA TRP A 11 7.55 14.06 -21.86
C TRP A 11 8.93 14.72 -21.83
N ARG A 12 9.32 15.38 -22.93
CA ARG A 12 10.60 16.10 -23.02
C ARG A 12 10.72 17.18 -21.96
N ALA A 13 9.65 17.95 -21.73
CA ALA A 13 9.61 18.98 -20.70
C ALA A 13 9.76 18.38 -19.29
N GLN A 14 9.06 17.27 -18.98
CA GLN A 14 9.20 16.56 -17.70
C GLN A 14 10.62 16.03 -17.49
N LEU A 15 11.24 15.46 -18.53
CA LEU A 15 12.61 14.98 -18.47
C LEU A 15 13.60 16.12 -18.23
N GLN A 16 13.43 17.25 -18.93
CA GLN A 16 14.27 18.44 -18.72
C GLN A 16 14.09 19.00 -17.30
N MET A 17 12.87 19.05 -16.79
CA MET A 17 12.60 19.48 -15.41
C MET A 17 13.28 18.55 -14.40
N PHE A 18 13.19 17.23 -14.60
CA PHE A 18 13.87 16.24 -13.77
C PHE A 18 15.39 16.43 -13.80
N LEU A 19 16.00 16.54 -14.98
CA LEU A 19 17.45 16.75 -15.15
C LEU A 19 17.91 18.08 -14.54
N ASN A 20 17.14 19.15 -14.71
CA ASN A 20 17.45 20.45 -14.14
C ASN A 20 17.37 20.43 -12.59
N GLN A 21 16.38 19.73 -12.03
CA GLN A 21 16.18 19.65 -10.58
C GLN A 21 17.16 18.72 -9.87
N THR A 22 17.65 17.69 -10.57
CA THR A 22 18.57 16.69 -10.03
C THR A 22 20.02 17.08 -10.27
N ILE A 23 20.44 17.13 -11.54
CA ILE A 23 21.84 17.28 -11.96
C ILE A 23 22.27 18.76 -11.90
N ARG A 24 21.43 19.69 -12.38
CA ARG A 24 21.81 21.12 -12.47
C ARG A 24 21.53 21.94 -11.21
N SER A 25 20.98 21.35 -10.15
CA SER A 25 20.58 22.10 -8.96
C SER A 25 21.75 22.51 -8.06
N GLY A 26 22.95 21.96 -8.27
CA GLY A 26 24.17 22.28 -7.50
C GLY A 26 24.13 21.93 -6.01
N LYS A 27 23.03 21.33 -5.52
CA LYS A 27 22.86 20.98 -4.10
C LYS A 27 23.51 19.62 -3.82
N PRO A 28 24.53 19.53 -2.94
CA PRO A 28 25.26 18.28 -2.71
C PRO A 28 24.34 17.15 -2.22
N GLY A 29 23.34 17.46 -1.39
CA GLY A 29 22.37 16.47 -0.90
C GLY A 29 21.47 15.86 -2.00
N ARG A 30 21.20 16.58 -3.09
CA ARG A 30 20.40 16.03 -4.21
C ARG A 30 21.24 15.15 -5.12
N ILE A 31 22.49 15.52 -5.35
CA ILE A 31 23.44 14.72 -6.12
C ILE A 31 23.75 13.41 -5.39
N ALA A 32 24.04 13.49 -4.08
CA ALA A 32 24.19 12.30 -3.24
C ALA A 32 22.94 11.41 -3.28
N GLY A 33 21.74 12.01 -3.18
CA GLY A 33 20.47 11.29 -3.33
C GLY A 33 20.33 10.56 -4.67
N THR A 34 20.75 11.17 -5.78
CA THR A 34 20.72 10.51 -7.09
C THR A 34 21.73 9.37 -7.22
N ILE A 35 22.93 9.52 -6.64
CA ILE A 35 23.96 8.47 -6.64
C ILE A 35 23.46 7.27 -5.83
N ILE A 36 22.90 7.51 -4.64
CA ILE A 36 22.31 6.46 -3.81
C ILE A 36 21.17 5.77 -4.55
N ALA A 37 20.27 6.53 -5.18
CA ALA A 37 19.18 5.95 -5.97
C ALA A 37 19.71 5.09 -7.13
N ALA A 38 20.73 5.54 -7.85
CA ALA A 38 21.37 4.77 -8.91
C ALA A 38 22.03 3.49 -8.36
N ALA A 39 22.73 3.56 -7.23
CA ALA A 39 23.34 2.41 -6.58
C ALA A 39 22.29 1.37 -6.16
N VAL A 40 21.14 1.81 -5.62
CA VAL A 40 20.02 0.93 -5.27
C VAL A 40 19.42 0.25 -6.52
N ILE A 41 19.28 0.99 -7.63
CA ILE A 41 18.80 0.41 -8.90
C ILE A 41 19.79 -0.66 -9.41
N VAL A 42 21.09 -0.36 -9.40
CA VAL A 42 22.13 -1.31 -9.84
C VAL A 42 22.14 -2.56 -8.95
N LEU A 43 22.02 -2.40 -7.63
CA LEU A 43 21.92 -3.52 -6.70
C LEU A 43 20.68 -4.38 -6.98
N ALA A 44 19.52 -3.75 -7.20
CA ALA A 44 18.29 -4.44 -7.55
C ALA A 44 18.41 -5.20 -8.89
N TRP A 45 19.06 -4.59 -9.89
CA TRP A 45 19.33 -5.20 -11.18
C TRP A 45 20.27 -6.41 -11.06
N ALA A 46 21.34 -6.29 -10.28
CA ALA A 46 22.26 -7.40 -10.02
C ALA A 46 21.54 -8.57 -9.32
N TRP A 47 20.70 -8.26 -8.35
CA TRP A 47 19.86 -9.25 -7.66
C TRP A 47 18.90 -9.96 -8.63
N GLU A 48 18.16 -9.20 -9.43
CA GLU A 48 17.19 -9.76 -10.40
C GLU A 48 17.88 -10.63 -11.46
N ALA A 49 19.02 -10.18 -11.99
CA ALA A 49 19.83 -10.94 -12.93
C ALA A 49 20.33 -12.25 -12.30
N PHE A 50 20.80 -12.19 -11.06
CA PHE A 50 21.26 -13.36 -10.31
C PHE A 50 20.12 -14.37 -10.08
N VAL A 51 18.94 -13.90 -9.66
CA VAL A 51 17.75 -14.75 -9.48
C VAL A 51 17.33 -15.41 -10.80
N THR A 52 17.33 -14.66 -11.90
CA THR A 52 16.99 -15.17 -13.23
C THR A 52 18.00 -16.23 -13.69
N TRP A 53 19.29 -15.99 -13.51
CA TRP A 53 20.34 -16.93 -13.84
C TRP A 53 20.25 -18.23 -13.02
N LEU A 54 19.93 -18.11 -11.72
CA LEU A 54 19.71 -19.24 -10.84
C LEU A 54 18.45 -20.03 -11.25
N ALA A 55 17.38 -19.34 -11.64
CA ALA A 55 16.15 -19.96 -12.14
C ALA A 55 16.39 -20.76 -13.43
N ILE A 56 17.17 -20.21 -14.37
CA ILE A 56 17.55 -20.92 -15.61
C ILE A 56 18.34 -22.19 -15.28
N GLN A 57 19.33 -22.12 -14.39
CA GLN A 57 20.07 -23.32 -13.98
C GLN A 57 19.23 -24.35 -13.25
N ALA A 58 18.27 -23.91 -12.44
CA ALA A 58 17.33 -24.80 -11.77
C ALA A 58 16.42 -25.51 -12.78
N ALA A 59 15.94 -24.80 -13.81
CA ALA A 59 15.11 -25.36 -14.87
C ALA A 59 15.85 -26.45 -15.68
N HIS A 60 17.17 -26.30 -15.90
CA HIS A 60 17.97 -27.35 -16.56
C HIS A 60 18.12 -28.63 -15.71
N ARG A 61 18.02 -28.53 -14.37
CA ARG A 61 18.22 -29.66 -13.45
C ARG A 61 16.92 -30.38 -13.10
N VAL A 62 15.78 -29.72 -13.22
CA VAL A 62 14.46 -30.30 -12.95
C VAL A 62 13.60 -30.10 -14.19
N PRO A 63 13.37 -31.14 -15.01
CA PRO A 63 12.47 -31.05 -16.15
C PRO A 63 11.03 -30.96 -15.64
N VAL A 64 10.60 -29.75 -15.29
CA VAL A 64 9.19 -29.48 -15.05
C VAL A 64 8.58 -29.16 -16.40
N LEU A 65 7.65 -30.00 -16.89
CA LEU A 65 6.85 -29.69 -18.07
C LEU A 65 5.88 -28.55 -17.71
N PHE A 66 6.33 -27.31 -17.92
CA PHE A 66 5.43 -26.17 -17.97
C PHE A 66 5.14 -25.84 -19.43
N ASP A 67 3.89 -25.43 -19.70
CA ASP A 67 3.55 -24.81 -20.97
C ASP A 67 3.99 -23.34 -20.91
N ASP A 68 5.10 -23.01 -21.58
CA ASP A 68 5.72 -21.67 -21.60
C ASP A 68 4.72 -20.60 -22.05
N LEU A 69 3.84 -20.94 -22.99
CA LEU A 69 2.77 -20.08 -23.46
C LEU A 69 1.78 -19.72 -22.34
N HIS A 70 1.36 -20.72 -21.55
CA HIS A 70 0.41 -20.51 -20.46
C HIS A 70 1.01 -19.66 -19.35
N LEU A 71 2.28 -19.90 -19.02
CA LEU A 71 3.05 -19.08 -18.08
C LEU A 71 3.10 -17.61 -18.49
N LEU A 72 3.45 -17.37 -19.75
CA LEU A 72 3.69 -16.03 -20.24
C LEU A 72 2.40 -15.25 -20.46
N SER A 73 1.35 -15.93 -20.92
CA SER A 73 0.01 -15.34 -21.00
C SER A 73 -0.57 -15.01 -19.62
N LEU A 74 -0.31 -15.85 -18.60
CA LEU A 74 -0.65 -15.56 -17.20
C LEU A 74 0.15 -14.39 -16.64
N ALA A 75 1.43 -14.26 -17.00
CA ALA A 75 2.26 -13.10 -16.63
C ALA A 75 1.72 -11.79 -17.23
N PHE A 76 1.33 -11.78 -18.51
CA PHE A 76 0.70 -10.62 -19.14
C PHE A 76 -0.69 -10.32 -18.56
N LEU A 77 -1.46 -11.34 -18.18
CA LEU A 77 -2.74 -11.15 -17.49
C LEU A 77 -2.54 -10.51 -16.10
N ALA A 78 -1.54 -10.97 -15.34
CA ALA A 78 -1.18 -10.36 -14.06
C ALA A 78 -0.68 -8.93 -14.25
N TYR A 79 0.09 -8.68 -15.32
CA TYR A 79 0.52 -7.33 -15.70
C TYR A 79 -0.67 -6.41 -16.01
N THR A 80 -1.75 -6.91 -16.62
CA THR A 80 -2.99 -6.14 -16.82
C THR A 80 -3.57 -5.63 -15.49
N ALA A 81 -3.56 -6.44 -14.42
CA ALA A 81 -4.06 -6.00 -13.11
C ALA A 81 -3.25 -4.81 -12.56
N VAL A 82 -1.92 -4.87 -12.69
CA VAL A 82 -1.01 -3.78 -12.30
C VAL A 82 -1.23 -2.54 -13.17
N LEU A 83 -1.38 -2.73 -14.49
CA LEU A 83 -1.64 -1.67 -15.45
C LEU A 83 -2.96 -0.96 -15.17
N VAL A 84 -4.03 -1.70 -14.87
CA VAL A 84 -5.35 -1.15 -14.53
C VAL A 84 -5.21 -0.24 -13.31
N PHE A 85 -4.57 -0.70 -12.25
CA PHE A 85 -4.36 0.10 -11.04
C PHE A 85 -3.54 1.37 -11.30
N SER A 86 -2.39 1.21 -11.94
CA SER A 86 -1.48 2.31 -12.22
C SER A 86 -2.12 3.36 -13.13
N SER A 87 -2.87 2.91 -14.15
CA SER A 87 -3.59 3.79 -15.07
C SER A 87 -4.76 4.49 -14.40
N LEU A 88 -5.41 3.86 -13.42
CA LEU A 88 -6.47 4.49 -12.63
C LEU A 88 -5.89 5.62 -11.77
N VAL A 89 -4.83 5.32 -10.99
CA VAL A 89 -4.11 6.33 -10.17
C VAL A 89 -3.68 7.52 -11.02
N PHE A 90 -3.08 7.25 -12.18
CA PHE A 90 -2.62 8.28 -13.09
C PHE A 90 -3.78 9.08 -13.67
N SER A 91 -4.82 8.43 -14.19
CA SER A 91 -5.93 9.12 -14.84
C SER A 91 -6.63 10.07 -13.87
N PHE A 92 -6.85 9.65 -12.63
CA PHE A 92 -7.40 10.53 -11.60
C PHE A 92 -6.50 11.72 -11.28
N ASN A 93 -5.19 11.50 -11.15
CA ASN A 93 -4.27 12.59 -10.81
C ASN A 93 -4.05 13.55 -11.99
N ALA A 94 -3.82 13.01 -13.18
CA ALA A 94 -3.40 13.76 -14.36
C ALA A 94 -4.55 14.41 -15.15
N LEU A 95 -5.75 13.81 -15.12
CA LEU A 95 -6.91 14.30 -15.89
C LEU A 95 -7.93 15.08 -15.04
N LEU A 96 -7.88 14.99 -13.72
CA LEU A 96 -8.92 15.59 -12.85
C LEU A 96 -8.39 16.50 -11.75
N LEU A 97 -7.18 16.25 -11.26
CA LEU A 97 -6.65 16.94 -10.07
C LEU A 97 -5.44 17.81 -10.38
N ASN A 98 -4.87 17.73 -11.58
CA ASN A 98 -3.65 18.45 -11.91
C ASN A 98 -3.97 19.89 -12.33
N PRO A 99 -3.51 20.92 -11.59
CA PRO A 99 -3.66 22.32 -12.00
C PRO A 99 -3.01 22.64 -13.35
N ASP A 100 -2.03 21.84 -13.79
CA ASP A 100 -1.41 21.99 -15.11
C ASP A 100 -2.40 21.76 -16.27
N LEU A 101 -3.51 21.05 -16.02
CA LEU A 101 -4.50 20.77 -17.05
C LEU A 101 -5.23 22.04 -17.48
N ASP A 102 -5.54 22.93 -16.55
CA ASP A 102 -6.19 24.22 -16.83
C ASP A 102 -5.32 25.08 -17.74
N LEU A 103 -4.00 25.08 -17.50
CA LEU A 103 -3.04 25.79 -18.34
C LEU A 103 -2.94 25.16 -19.74
N LEU A 104 -2.95 23.83 -19.85
CA LEU A 104 -2.90 23.13 -21.14
C LEU A 104 -4.18 23.33 -21.95
N LEU A 105 -5.35 23.38 -21.30
CA LEU A 105 -6.63 23.63 -21.96
C LEU A 105 -6.79 25.07 -22.46
N ALA A 106 -6.02 26.01 -21.92
CA ALA A 106 -5.93 27.37 -22.42
C ALA A 106 -5.08 27.48 -23.72
N ALA A 107 -4.33 26.44 -24.08
CA ALA A 107 -3.56 26.43 -25.33
C ALA A 107 -4.49 26.30 -26.54
N PRO A 108 -4.14 26.86 -27.72
CA PRO A 108 -4.93 26.77 -28.95
C PRO A 108 -4.80 25.38 -29.60
N ARG A 109 -5.13 24.32 -28.85
CA ARG A 109 -5.15 22.93 -29.31
C ARG A 109 -6.45 22.26 -28.89
N PRO A 110 -6.97 21.32 -29.71
CA PRO A 110 -8.20 20.61 -29.37
C PRO A 110 -8.01 19.77 -28.11
N VAL A 111 -9.05 19.70 -27.28
CA VAL A 111 -9.05 19.01 -25.98
C VAL A 111 -8.66 17.53 -26.13
N GLU A 112 -9.13 16.89 -27.21
CA GLU A 112 -8.81 15.52 -27.59
C GLU A 112 -7.30 15.31 -27.68
N SER A 113 -6.56 16.27 -28.25
CA SER A 113 -5.11 16.17 -28.44
C SER A 113 -4.35 16.28 -27.11
N ILE A 114 -4.85 17.08 -26.18
CA ILE A 114 -4.23 17.27 -24.86
C ILE A 114 -4.42 16.01 -24.01
N LEU A 115 -5.64 15.45 -24.01
CA LEU A 115 -5.96 14.20 -23.31
C LEU A 115 -5.18 13.01 -23.91
N ALA A 116 -5.13 12.92 -25.24
CA ALA A 116 -4.29 11.94 -25.94
C ALA A 116 -2.81 12.06 -25.57
N GLY A 117 -2.29 13.29 -25.48
CA GLY A 117 -0.91 13.53 -25.06
C GLY A 117 -0.62 13.05 -23.64
N ARG A 118 -1.56 13.23 -22.70
CA ARG A 118 -1.43 12.69 -21.33
C ARG A 118 -1.46 11.16 -21.31
N MET A 119 -2.31 10.52 -22.12
CA MET A 119 -2.33 9.06 -22.26
C MET A 119 -1.01 8.53 -22.82
N VAL A 120 -0.44 9.21 -23.83
CA VAL A 120 0.89 8.87 -24.41
C VAL A 120 1.99 8.97 -23.36
N VAL A 121 2.02 10.04 -22.56
CA VAL A 121 2.98 10.18 -21.45
C VAL A 121 2.84 9.04 -20.44
N GLN A 122 1.62 8.57 -20.18
CA GLN A 122 1.41 7.44 -19.28
C GLN A 122 1.89 6.11 -19.88
N VAL A 123 1.58 5.84 -21.16
CA VAL A 123 2.10 4.65 -21.86
C VAL A 123 3.62 4.65 -21.83
N LEU A 124 4.27 5.78 -22.12
CA LEU A 124 5.73 5.88 -22.11
C LEU A 124 6.32 5.69 -20.70
N ARG A 125 5.65 6.20 -19.66
CA ARG A 125 6.03 5.96 -18.26
C ARG A 125 5.94 4.49 -17.89
N LEU A 126 4.85 3.81 -18.26
CA LEU A 126 4.64 2.39 -17.99
C LEU A 126 5.65 1.52 -18.77
N PHE A 127 5.93 1.88 -20.01
CA PHE A 127 6.98 1.25 -20.83
C PHE A 127 8.34 1.33 -20.15
N LEU A 128 8.77 2.53 -19.72
CA LEU A 128 10.06 2.73 -19.06
C LEU A 128 10.14 2.01 -17.71
N LEU A 129 9.06 2.03 -16.91
CA LEU A 129 9.03 1.30 -15.65
C LEU A 129 9.12 -0.21 -15.88
N SER A 130 8.40 -0.74 -16.87
CA SER A 130 8.44 -2.17 -17.19
C SER A 130 9.84 -2.58 -17.63
N LEU A 131 10.46 -1.80 -18.52
CA LEU A 131 11.83 -2.05 -18.94
C LEU A 131 12.82 -1.94 -17.78
N LEU A 132 12.66 -0.95 -16.89
CA LEU A 132 13.51 -0.79 -15.71
C LEU A 132 13.45 -2.01 -14.79
N PHE A 133 12.30 -2.68 -14.67
CA PHE A 133 12.11 -3.83 -13.79
C PHE A 133 12.32 -5.19 -14.44
N THR A 134 12.45 -5.27 -15.76
CA THR A 134 12.64 -6.56 -16.46
C THR A 134 13.88 -6.60 -17.35
N ALA A 135 14.54 -5.47 -17.60
CA ALA A 135 15.73 -5.42 -18.45
C ALA A 135 16.83 -6.39 -17.98
N PRO A 136 17.17 -6.50 -16.68
CA PRO A 136 18.20 -7.44 -16.23
C PRO A 136 17.83 -8.89 -16.57
N ALA A 137 16.59 -9.30 -16.27
CA ALA A 137 16.10 -10.63 -16.61
C ALA A 137 16.13 -10.89 -18.14
N LEU A 138 15.70 -9.92 -18.95
CA LEU A 138 15.71 -10.02 -20.41
C LEU A 138 17.12 -10.12 -20.99
N ILE A 139 18.10 -9.41 -20.43
CA ILE A 139 19.51 -9.51 -20.84
C ILE A 139 20.05 -10.90 -20.52
N VAL A 140 19.77 -11.43 -19.33
CA VAL A 140 20.19 -12.79 -18.94
C VAL A 140 19.56 -13.84 -19.87
N LEU A 141 18.28 -13.71 -20.20
CA LEU A 141 17.58 -14.57 -21.16
C LEU A 141 18.17 -14.45 -22.58
N ALA A 142 18.52 -13.24 -23.02
CA ALA A 142 19.17 -13.01 -24.31
C ALA A 142 20.52 -13.73 -24.43
N VAL A 143 21.32 -13.68 -23.35
CA VAL A 143 22.61 -14.37 -23.28
C VAL A 143 22.42 -15.89 -23.21
N ALA A 144 21.46 -16.38 -22.41
CA ALA A 144 21.18 -17.81 -22.26
C ALA A 144 20.64 -18.47 -23.54
N ASN A 145 19.78 -17.77 -24.28
CA ASN A 145 19.20 -18.27 -25.53
C ASN A 145 20.02 -17.90 -26.78
N HIS A 146 21.21 -17.31 -26.61
CA HIS A 146 22.07 -16.82 -27.69
C HIS A 146 21.36 -15.89 -28.70
N ASN A 147 20.35 -15.15 -28.24
CA ASN A 147 19.51 -14.31 -29.08
C ASN A 147 19.42 -12.88 -28.52
N ALA A 148 20.26 -12.00 -29.06
CA ALA A 148 20.34 -10.59 -28.67
C ALA A 148 19.08 -9.77 -28.98
N LEU A 149 18.14 -10.31 -29.78
CA LEU A 149 16.92 -9.61 -30.18
C LEU A 149 15.78 -9.73 -29.14
N ILE A 150 15.88 -10.65 -28.17
CA ILE A 150 14.86 -10.87 -27.12
C ILE A 150 14.45 -9.57 -26.40
N PRO A 151 15.38 -8.72 -25.91
CA PRO A 151 15.01 -7.49 -25.21
C PRO A 151 14.24 -6.50 -26.08
N PHE A 152 14.54 -6.44 -27.39
CA PHE A 152 13.85 -5.58 -28.34
C PHE A 152 12.42 -6.07 -28.62
N GLY A 153 12.23 -7.39 -28.74
CA GLY A 153 10.90 -7.98 -28.89
C GLY A 153 9.99 -7.68 -27.68
N PHE A 154 10.51 -7.86 -26.47
CA PHE A 154 9.78 -7.52 -25.25
C PHE A 154 9.56 -6.02 -25.09
N ALA A 155 10.52 -5.17 -25.50
CA ALA A 155 10.32 -3.72 -25.53
C ALA A 155 9.13 -3.32 -26.42
N ALA A 156 8.98 -3.94 -27.59
CA ALA A 156 7.81 -3.70 -28.46
C ALA A 156 6.50 -4.12 -27.76
N LEU A 157 6.47 -5.27 -27.09
CA LEU A 157 5.31 -5.71 -26.31
C LEU A 157 4.99 -4.75 -25.17
N TYR A 158 5.98 -4.30 -24.40
CA TYR A 158 5.75 -3.34 -23.31
C TYR A 158 5.34 -1.95 -23.79
N LEU A 159 5.61 -1.60 -25.04
CA LEU A 159 5.12 -0.36 -25.63
C LEU A 159 3.65 -0.49 -26.09
N LEU A 160 3.30 -1.61 -26.74
CA LEU A 160 2.00 -1.81 -27.36
C LEU A 160 0.92 -2.29 -26.38
N TYR A 161 1.28 -3.19 -25.47
CA TYR A 161 0.35 -3.83 -24.55
C TYR A 161 -0.36 -2.85 -23.61
N PRO A 162 0.29 -1.85 -22.99
CA PRO A 162 -0.40 -0.95 -22.07
C PRO A 162 -1.41 -0.02 -22.72
N VAL A 163 -1.33 0.21 -24.03
CA VAL A 163 -2.13 1.23 -24.74
C VAL A 163 -3.63 1.02 -24.53
N TYR A 164 -4.13 -0.20 -24.76
CA TYR A 164 -5.56 -0.47 -24.61
C TYR A 164 -6.04 -0.30 -23.16
N VAL A 165 -5.23 -0.73 -22.18
CA VAL A 165 -5.56 -0.61 -20.75
C VAL A 165 -5.62 0.86 -20.34
N VAL A 166 -4.59 1.64 -20.70
CA VAL A 166 -4.52 3.07 -20.37
C VAL A 166 -5.74 3.80 -20.93
N VAL A 167 -6.07 3.57 -22.21
CA VAL A 167 -7.20 4.23 -22.87
C VAL A 167 -8.53 3.85 -22.22
N ILE A 168 -8.80 2.56 -22.01
CA ILE A 168 -10.06 2.09 -21.41
C ILE A 168 -10.22 2.65 -19.99
N ILE A 169 -9.17 2.61 -19.18
CA ILE A 169 -9.22 3.11 -17.80
C ILE A 169 -9.33 4.63 -17.74
N SER A 170 -8.66 5.35 -18.64
CA SER A 170 -8.85 6.80 -18.75
C SER A 170 -10.28 7.16 -19.15
N LEU A 171 -10.89 6.47 -20.11
CA LEU A 171 -12.30 6.66 -20.47
C LEU A 171 -13.24 6.36 -19.30
N LEU A 172 -13.00 5.24 -18.60
CA LEU A 172 -13.79 4.86 -17.42
C LEU A 172 -13.66 5.92 -16.32
N SER A 173 -12.47 6.48 -16.11
CA SER A 173 -12.26 7.53 -15.12
C SER A 173 -13.02 8.82 -15.47
N LEU A 174 -13.03 9.22 -16.73
CA LEU A 174 -13.81 10.37 -17.22
C LEU A 174 -15.32 10.12 -17.08
N LEU A 175 -15.77 8.89 -17.33
CA LEU A 175 -17.16 8.50 -17.12
C LEU A 175 -17.55 8.55 -15.64
N LEU A 176 -16.67 8.08 -14.76
CA LEU A 176 -16.95 7.99 -13.33
C LEU A 176 -17.10 9.37 -12.67
N VAL A 177 -16.37 10.36 -13.17
CA VAL A 177 -16.46 11.77 -12.71
C VAL A 177 -17.84 12.36 -12.91
N ARG A 178 -18.61 11.84 -13.87
CA ARG A 178 -20.01 12.25 -14.06
C ARG A 178 -20.89 11.85 -12.88
N PHE A 179 -20.58 10.74 -12.23
CA PHE A 179 -21.36 10.22 -11.10
C PHE A 179 -20.78 10.63 -9.74
N ILE A 180 -19.48 10.91 -9.69
CA ILE A 180 -18.74 11.17 -8.46
C ILE A 180 -18.15 12.58 -8.50
N PRO A 181 -18.52 13.47 -7.55
CA PRO A 181 -17.98 14.82 -7.49
C PRO A 181 -16.45 14.83 -7.49
N VAL A 182 -15.83 15.74 -8.26
CA VAL A 182 -14.36 15.81 -8.49
C VAL A 182 -13.55 15.83 -7.18
N GLY A 183 -14.11 16.39 -6.10
CA GLY A 183 -13.49 16.40 -4.77
C GLY A 183 -13.34 15.03 -4.10
N ARG A 184 -14.01 13.99 -4.60
CA ARG A 184 -13.97 12.61 -4.07
C ARG A 184 -13.14 11.64 -4.90
N GLY A 185 -12.41 12.10 -5.92
CA GLY A 185 -11.56 11.22 -6.76
C GLY A 185 -10.52 10.41 -5.96
N ARG A 186 -9.98 10.99 -4.88
CA ARG A 186 -9.08 10.29 -3.95
C ARG A 186 -9.76 9.12 -3.25
N GLU A 187 -11.03 9.28 -2.92
CA GLU A 187 -11.84 8.27 -2.23
C GLU A 187 -12.09 7.05 -3.11
N VAL A 188 -12.47 7.30 -4.37
CA VAL A 188 -12.63 6.26 -5.39
C VAL A 188 -11.33 5.48 -5.57
N LEU A 189 -10.21 6.19 -5.67
CA LEU A 189 -8.91 5.55 -5.88
C LEU A 189 -8.55 4.64 -4.71
N THR A 190 -8.84 5.09 -3.48
CA THR A 190 -8.63 4.28 -2.29
C THR A 190 -9.54 3.04 -2.28
N LEU A 191 -10.83 3.16 -2.60
CA LEU A 191 -11.77 2.04 -2.69
C LEU A 191 -11.36 1.02 -3.77
N PHE A 192 -10.99 1.48 -4.96
CA PHE A 192 -10.48 0.60 -6.02
C PHE A 192 -9.19 -0.10 -5.60
N GLY A 193 -8.31 0.59 -4.87
CA GLY A 193 -7.14 -0.03 -4.25
C GLY A 193 -7.51 -1.14 -3.26
N VAL A 194 -8.55 -0.94 -2.43
CA VAL A 194 -9.06 -1.98 -1.51
C VAL A 194 -9.54 -3.18 -2.33
N VAL A 195 -10.41 -2.94 -3.31
CA VAL A 195 -11.04 -3.99 -4.11
C VAL A 195 -9.99 -4.80 -4.87
N LEU A 196 -8.99 -4.13 -5.44
CA LEU A 196 -7.91 -4.81 -6.15
C LEU A 196 -7.03 -5.63 -5.19
N ALA A 197 -6.64 -5.07 -4.04
CA ALA A 197 -5.84 -5.80 -3.05
C ALA A 197 -6.59 -7.03 -2.51
N LEU A 198 -7.88 -6.86 -2.23
CA LEU A 198 -8.79 -7.94 -1.85
C LEU A 198 -8.91 -8.99 -2.97
N GLY A 199 -9.07 -8.55 -4.22
CA GLY A 199 -9.16 -9.42 -5.40
C GLY A 199 -7.88 -10.23 -5.64
N ILE A 200 -6.70 -9.61 -5.55
CA ILE A 200 -5.40 -10.30 -5.67
C ILE A 200 -5.24 -11.32 -4.55
N ASN A 201 -5.63 -10.98 -3.32
CA ASN A 201 -5.53 -11.90 -2.19
C ASN A 201 -6.48 -13.09 -2.34
N LEU A 202 -7.74 -12.83 -2.73
CA LEU A 202 -8.71 -13.86 -3.03
C LEU A 202 -8.22 -14.75 -4.16
N LEU A 203 -7.67 -14.17 -5.23
CA LEU A 203 -7.11 -14.92 -6.34
C LEU A 203 -5.90 -15.76 -5.88
N ASN A 204 -4.99 -15.24 -5.06
CA ASN A 204 -3.90 -16.02 -4.49
C ASN A 204 -4.42 -17.19 -3.64
N PHE A 205 -5.45 -16.98 -2.81
CA PHE A 205 -6.11 -18.05 -2.07
C PHE A 205 -6.75 -19.10 -2.98
N LEU A 206 -7.36 -18.66 -4.08
CA LEU A 206 -7.98 -19.55 -5.06
C LEU A 206 -6.96 -20.22 -6.00
N LEU A 207 -5.80 -19.66 -6.24
CA LEU A 207 -4.86 -20.23 -7.20
C LEU A 207 -3.77 -21.06 -6.53
N ASN A 208 -3.46 -20.81 -5.26
CA ASN A 208 -2.36 -21.49 -4.61
C ASN A 208 -2.84 -22.81 -3.96
N PRO A 209 -2.45 -23.99 -4.50
CA PRO A 209 -2.83 -25.28 -3.93
C PRO A 209 -2.29 -25.48 -2.51
N ALA A 210 -1.12 -24.91 -2.17
CA ALA A 210 -0.60 -24.92 -0.81
C ALA A 210 -1.52 -24.16 0.18
N LEU A 211 -2.34 -23.24 -0.32
CA LEU A 211 -3.36 -22.53 0.47
C LEU A 211 -4.72 -23.25 0.49
N ARG A 212 -4.93 -24.29 -0.34
CA ARG A 212 -6.20 -25.03 -0.51
C ARG A 212 -6.22 -26.44 0.05
N ASP A 213 -5.09 -27.13 0.09
CA ASP A 213 -5.02 -28.48 0.67
C ASP A 213 -4.53 -28.49 2.12
N SER A 214 -5.21 -29.30 2.94
CA SER A 214 -4.88 -29.59 4.33
C SER A 214 -4.12 -30.91 4.39
N GLY A 215 -2.80 -30.88 4.27
CA GLY A 215 -2.03 -32.09 4.51
C GLY A 215 -0.58 -32.02 4.07
N PHE A 216 0.29 -32.34 5.03
CA PHE A 216 1.59 -32.97 4.82
C PHE A 216 1.52 -34.33 4.08
N THR A 217 0.40 -34.65 3.41
CA THR A 217 0.30 -35.77 2.49
C THR A 217 1.02 -35.42 1.20
N ARG A 218 2.33 -35.65 1.24
CA ARG A 218 3.19 -35.77 0.07
C ARG A 218 2.51 -36.64 -1.01
N ARG A 219 2.16 -36.01 -2.12
CA ARG A 219 2.27 -36.58 -3.48
C ARG A 219 3.01 -35.48 -4.24
N SER A 220 4.30 -35.60 -4.51
CA SER A 220 4.85 -36.18 -5.76
C SER A 220 4.14 -35.77 -7.05
N GLN A 221 3.24 -34.79 -7.02
CA GLN A 221 2.84 -34.05 -8.19
C GLN A 221 3.82 -32.89 -8.33
N ALA A 222 4.42 -32.78 -9.52
CA ALA A 222 5.15 -31.59 -9.88
C ALA A 222 4.26 -30.36 -9.58
N PRO A 223 4.83 -29.26 -9.07
CA PRO A 223 4.06 -28.03 -8.88
C PRO A 223 3.41 -27.66 -10.22
N SER A 224 2.12 -27.90 -10.37
CA SER A 224 1.37 -27.52 -11.56
C SER A 224 0.87 -26.11 -11.36
N LEU A 225 1.11 -25.23 -12.32
CA LEU A 225 0.48 -23.91 -12.33
C LEU A 225 -1.04 -24.09 -12.38
N PRO A 226 -1.80 -23.12 -11.83
CA PRO A 226 -3.23 -23.13 -12.00
C PRO A 226 -3.56 -23.03 -13.49
N ASP A 227 -4.30 -24.01 -14.02
CA ASP A 227 -4.92 -23.89 -15.34
C ASP A 227 -6.00 -22.83 -15.26
N ILE A 228 -5.69 -21.64 -15.77
CA ILE A 228 -6.63 -20.54 -15.98
C ILE A 228 -6.84 -20.43 -17.49
N PRO A 229 -7.83 -21.12 -18.08
CA PRO A 229 -8.05 -21.13 -19.54
C PRO A 229 -8.26 -19.73 -20.13
N VAL A 230 -8.67 -18.77 -19.29
CA VAL A 230 -8.87 -17.37 -19.66
C VAL A 230 -7.53 -16.68 -19.96
N ALA A 231 -6.42 -17.06 -19.33
CA ALA A 231 -5.13 -16.39 -19.53
C ALA A 231 -4.61 -16.54 -20.96
N SER A 232 -4.71 -17.76 -21.51
CA SER A 232 -4.24 -18.13 -22.85
C SER A 232 -5.33 -18.02 -23.94
N ALA A 233 -6.51 -17.49 -23.59
CA ALA A 233 -7.64 -17.38 -24.51
C ALA A 233 -7.26 -16.64 -25.81
N PRO A 234 -7.64 -17.17 -26.99
CA PRO A 234 -7.20 -16.65 -28.29
C PRO A 234 -7.77 -15.29 -28.67
N TRP A 235 -8.78 -14.79 -27.95
CA TRP A 235 -9.42 -13.50 -28.19
C TRP A 235 -8.98 -12.40 -27.21
N LEU A 236 -8.20 -12.75 -26.18
CA LEU A 236 -7.73 -11.81 -25.17
C LEU A 236 -6.36 -11.21 -25.57
N PRO A 237 -6.14 -9.89 -25.38
CA PRO A 237 -4.83 -9.27 -25.63
C PRO A 237 -3.67 -9.92 -24.84
N SER A 238 -3.93 -10.45 -23.64
CA SER A 238 -2.95 -11.21 -22.86
C SER A 238 -2.51 -12.49 -23.55
N GLY A 239 -3.42 -13.16 -24.25
CA GLY A 239 -3.12 -14.35 -25.04
C GLY A 239 -2.32 -14.03 -26.31
N TRP A 240 -2.58 -12.90 -26.96
CA TRP A 240 -1.75 -12.45 -28.10
C TRP A 240 -0.33 -12.09 -27.64
N ALA A 241 -0.20 -11.34 -26.53
CA ALA A 241 1.09 -11.00 -25.95
C ALA A 241 1.88 -12.24 -25.48
N GLY A 242 1.20 -13.21 -24.86
CA GLY A 242 1.79 -14.49 -24.47
C GLY A 242 2.35 -15.27 -25.66
N ARG A 243 1.56 -15.43 -26.74
CA ARG A 243 2.01 -16.11 -27.97
C ARG A 243 3.16 -15.38 -28.67
N SER A 244 3.11 -14.06 -28.71
CA SER A 244 4.22 -13.25 -29.25
C SER A 244 5.50 -13.46 -28.44
N ALA A 245 5.39 -13.45 -27.12
CA ALA A 245 6.54 -13.55 -26.24
C ALA A 245 7.13 -14.97 -26.23
N ASP A 246 6.30 -16.00 -26.34
CA ASP A 246 6.73 -17.40 -26.51
C ASP A 246 7.47 -17.59 -27.85
N ALA A 247 6.92 -17.02 -28.92
CA ALA A 247 7.57 -16.99 -30.23
C ALA A 247 8.91 -16.21 -30.22
N ILE A 248 9.04 -15.17 -29.41
CA ILE A 248 10.32 -14.43 -29.21
C ILE A 248 11.35 -15.31 -28.50
N LEU A 249 10.95 -16.02 -27.45
CA LEU A 249 11.84 -16.87 -26.66
C LEU A 249 12.31 -18.11 -27.45
N SER A 250 11.42 -18.69 -28.28
CA SER A 250 11.75 -19.79 -29.19
C SER A 250 12.52 -19.37 -30.45
N GLY A 251 12.74 -18.07 -30.66
CA GLY A 251 13.46 -17.53 -31.82
C GLY A 251 12.64 -17.49 -33.12
N ASN A 252 11.35 -17.83 -33.08
CA ASN A 252 10.44 -17.77 -34.23
C ASN A 252 9.86 -16.36 -34.42
N TRP A 253 10.68 -15.46 -34.97
CA TRP A 253 10.33 -14.07 -35.19
C TRP A 253 9.12 -13.86 -36.12
N LEU A 254 8.91 -14.75 -37.09
CA LEU A 254 7.77 -14.66 -38.00
C LEU A 254 6.44 -14.85 -37.26
N SER A 255 6.39 -15.84 -36.37
CA SER A 255 5.22 -16.09 -35.52
C SER A 255 5.04 -14.97 -34.49
N ALA A 256 6.14 -14.44 -33.93
CA ALA A 256 6.09 -13.31 -33.01
C ALA A 256 5.44 -12.08 -33.66
N ILE A 257 5.89 -11.72 -34.87
CA ILE A 257 5.33 -10.60 -35.65
C ILE A 257 3.85 -10.85 -35.97
N GLY A 258 3.49 -12.08 -36.34
CA GLY A 258 2.11 -12.47 -36.62
C GLY A 258 1.14 -12.16 -35.47
N TRP A 259 1.59 -12.30 -34.21
CA TRP A 259 0.79 -11.97 -33.02
C TRP A 259 0.98 -10.53 -32.51
N ILE A 260 2.09 -9.87 -32.82
CA ILE A 260 2.31 -8.44 -32.50
C ILE A 260 1.42 -7.54 -33.39
N LEU A 261 1.23 -7.90 -34.66
CA LEU A 261 0.41 -7.14 -35.61
C LEU A 261 -1.06 -6.94 -35.15
N PRO A 262 -1.82 -7.97 -34.73
CA PRO A 262 -3.17 -7.77 -34.23
C PRO A 262 -3.19 -6.97 -32.92
N LEU A 263 -2.18 -7.13 -32.05
CA LEU A 263 -2.04 -6.30 -30.85
C LEU A 263 -1.83 -4.82 -31.21
N LEU A 264 -0.97 -4.54 -32.19
CA LEU A 264 -0.73 -3.19 -32.70
C LEU A 264 -2.00 -2.60 -33.32
N ALA A 265 -2.69 -3.37 -34.16
CA ALA A 265 -3.94 -2.94 -34.80
C ALA A 265 -5.03 -2.63 -33.76
N ALA A 266 -5.21 -3.51 -32.76
CA ALA A 266 -6.16 -3.31 -31.68
C ALA A 266 -5.80 -2.09 -30.82
N SER A 267 -4.54 -1.97 -30.40
CA SER A 267 -4.06 -0.83 -29.62
C SER A 267 -4.21 0.49 -30.39
N ALA A 268 -3.91 0.51 -31.68
CA ALA A 268 -4.08 1.70 -32.53
C ALA A 268 -5.57 2.07 -32.68
N ALA A 269 -6.44 1.10 -32.97
CA ALA A 269 -7.87 1.32 -33.11
C ALA A 269 -8.49 1.84 -31.81
N ILE A 270 -8.18 1.20 -30.68
CA ILE A 270 -8.66 1.63 -29.35
C ILE A 270 -8.14 3.02 -29.01
N PHE A 271 -6.87 3.33 -29.31
CA PHE A 271 -6.33 4.66 -29.08
C PHE A 271 -7.07 5.72 -29.90
N VAL A 272 -7.27 5.50 -31.21
CA VAL A 272 -8.01 6.45 -32.07
C VAL A 272 -9.43 6.64 -31.57
N VAL A 273 -10.18 5.56 -31.35
CA VAL A 273 -11.58 5.63 -30.86
C VAL A 273 -11.63 6.30 -29.48
N GLY A 274 -10.73 5.94 -28.58
CA GLY A 274 -10.69 6.47 -27.24
C GLY A 274 -10.33 7.95 -27.18
N THR A 275 -9.43 8.45 -28.05
CA THR A 275 -9.15 9.88 -28.12
C THR A 275 -10.40 10.69 -28.51
N ILE A 276 -11.16 10.23 -29.50
CA ILE A 276 -12.42 10.87 -29.94
C ILE A 276 -13.46 10.87 -28.82
N ILE A 277 -13.65 9.74 -28.14
CA ILE A 277 -14.63 9.62 -27.04
C ILE A 277 -14.19 10.48 -25.86
N SER A 278 -12.90 10.51 -25.53
CA SER A 278 -12.38 11.22 -24.35
C SER A 278 -12.63 12.73 -24.42
N GLY A 279 -12.45 13.39 -25.56
CA GLY A 279 -12.73 14.81 -25.71
C GLY A 279 -14.21 15.14 -25.48
N ARG A 280 -15.10 14.33 -26.05
CA ARG A 280 -16.55 14.46 -25.85
C ARG A 280 -16.96 14.24 -24.39
N LEU A 281 -16.42 13.20 -23.75
CA LEU A 281 -16.70 12.90 -22.35
C LEU A 281 -16.18 13.99 -21.42
N TYR A 282 -14.98 14.51 -21.68
CA TYR A 282 -14.36 15.57 -20.90
C TYR A 282 -15.17 16.86 -20.97
N LEU A 283 -15.53 17.31 -22.18
CA LEU A 283 -16.33 18.51 -22.37
C LEU A 283 -17.72 18.40 -21.72
N ALA A 284 -18.35 17.23 -21.83
CA ALA A 284 -19.64 16.97 -21.18
C ALA A 284 -19.54 16.93 -19.63
N GLY A 285 -18.42 16.41 -19.09
CA GLY A 285 -18.16 16.35 -17.65
C GLY A 285 -17.72 17.69 -17.04
N TRP A 286 -16.98 18.51 -17.79
CA TRP A 286 -16.47 19.81 -17.34
C TRP A 286 -17.60 20.78 -16.95
N ILE A 287 -18.70 20.78 -17.70
CA ILE A 287 -19.89 21.62 -17.44
C ILE A 287 -20.54 21.25 -16.08
N GLN A 288 -20.36 20.02 -15.59
CA GLN A 288 -20.89 19.55 -14.31
C GLN A 288 -19.86 19.67 -13.16
N ALA A 289 -18.58 19.82 -13.49
CA ALA A 289 -17.47 19.88 -12.55
C ALA A 289 -17.18 21.29 -12.02
N VAL A 290 -17.72 22.35 -12.64
CA VAL A 290 -17.71 23.70 -12.06
C VAL A 290 -18.50 23.62 -10.74
N PRO A 291 -17.84 23.77 -9.58
CA PRO A 291 -18.56 23.69 -8.32
C PRO A 291 -19.60 24.80 -8.34
N PRO A 292 -20.90 24.53 -8.12
CA PRO A 292 -21.79 25.60 -7.75
C PRO A 292 -21.13 26.26 -6.54
N ARG A 293 -20.87 27.57 -6.62
CA ARG A 293 -20.29 28.39 -5.56
C ARG A 293 -21.22 28.20 -4.36
N ARG A 294 -20.92 27.20 -3.54
CA ARG A 294 -21.83 26.70 -2.53
C ARG A 294 -21.83 27.78 -1.46
N ARG A 295 -22.84 28.64 -1.54
CA ARG A 295 -23.21 29.57 -0.49
C ARG A 295 -23.27 28.69 0.76
N GLN A 296 -22.35 28.92 1.70
CA GLN A 296 -22.44 28.36 3.04
C GLN A 296 -23.67 29.00 3.69
N THR A 297 -24.85 28.49 3.34
CA THR A 297 -26.09 28.85 4.00
C THR A 297 -26.32 27.85 5.11
N GLY A 298 -26.33 28.37 6.34
CA GLY A 298 -27.19 27.84 7.38
C GLY A 298 -26.51 26.92 8.38
N SER A 299 -26.07 27.53 9.48
CA SER A 299 -26.25 27.01 10.82
C SER A 299 -25.78 25.57 11.05
N ALA A 300 -24.48 25.42 11.34
CA ALA A 300 -24.07 24.36 12.25
C ALA A 300 -24.68 24.69 13.62
N ARG A 301 -25.97 24.35 13.79
CA ARG A 301 -26.60 24.24 15.11
C ARG A 301 -25.83 23.14 15.82
N GLY A 302 -24.80 23.56 16.53
CA GLY A 302 -23.93 22.68 17.29
C GLY A 302 -24.81 21.95 18.28
N ARG A 303 -25.24 20.73 17.93
CA ARG A 303 -25.72 19.75 18.88
C ARG A 303 -24.52 19.51 19.77
N ARG A 304 -24.45 20.29 20.85
CA ARG A 304 -23.50 20.12 21.94
C ARG A 304 -23.74 18.70 22.41
N LEU A 305 -22.87 17.78 22.00
CA LEU A 305 -22.73 16.49 22.66
C LEU A 305 -22.10 16.81 24.03
N LYS A 306 -22.90 17.42 24.92
CA LYS A 306 -22.61 17.50 26.34
C LYS A 306 -22.85 16.08 26.84
N GLY A 307 -21.77 15.36 27.09
CA GLY A 307 -21.80 14.10 27.83
C GLY A 307 -21.70 12.85 26.96
N ALA A 308 -20.48 12.44 26.61
CA ALA A 308 -20.24 11.06 26.19
C ALA A 308 -18.96 10.42 26.73
N LEU A 309 -18.10 11.15 27.44
CA LEU A 309 -16.92 10.58 28.12
C LEU A 309 -16.81 11.18 29.53
N PRO A 310 -17.53 10.65 30.54
CA PRO A 310 -17.56 11.19 31.90
C PRO A 310 -16.22 11.11 32.66
N LEU A 311 -15.19 10.48 32.10
CA LEU A 311 -13.89 10.28 32.76
C LEU A 311 -12.74 11.16 32.24
N ILE A 312 -12.96 12.03 31.25
CA ILE A 312 -11.87 12.79 30.60
C ILE A 312 -12.10 14.30 30.73
N HIS A 313 -11.05 15.05 31.06
CA HIS A 313 -11.05 16.52 31.10
C HIS A 313 -11.68 17.10 29.81
N PRO A 314 -12.56 18.12 29.90
CA PRO A 314 -13.38 18.59 28.78
C PRO A 314 -12.56 19.04 27.55
N VAL A 315 -11.37 19.59 27.78
CA VAL A 315 -10.43 19.98 26.71
C VAL A 315 -9.94 18.77 25.91
N LEU A 316 -9.57 17.67 26.58
CA LEU A 316 -9.10 16.45 25.93
C LEU A 316 -10.24 15.79 25.14
N ALA A 317 -11.44 15.74 25.72
CA ALA A 317 -12.62 15.21 25.04
C ALA A 317 -12.94 16.00 23.77
N ALA A 318 -12.79 17.34 23.79
CA ALA A 318 -12.97 18.18 22.61
C ALA A 318 -11.95 17.86 21.51
N ILE A 319 -10.68 17.63 21.86
CA ILE A 319 -9.62 17.22 20.91
C ILE A 319 -9.96 15.86 20.29
N VAL A 320 -10.35 14.87 21.11
CA VAL A 320 -10.72 13.52 20.63
C VAL A 320 -11.92 13.58 19.68
N VAL A 321 -12.97 14.31 20.05
CA VAL A 321 -14.17 14.45 19.21
C VAL A 321 -13.85 15.19 17.91
N LYS A 322 -13.01 16.23 17.97
CA LYS A 322 -12.53 16.95 16.78
C LYS A 322 -11.83 16.00 15.82
N ASP A 323 -10.84 15.26 16.29
CA ASP A 323 -10.05 14.34 15.48
C ASP A 323 -10.92 13.26 14.83
N TRP A 324 -11.85 12.65 15.59
CA TRP A 324 -12.71 11.60 15.04
C TRP A 324 -13.72 12.15 14.03
N ARG A 325 -14.25 13.36 14.25
CA ARG A 325 -15.07 14.05 13.24
C ARG A 325 -14.28 14.37 11.98
N MET A 326 -13.00 14.69 12.10
CA MET A 326 -12.13 14.93 10.94
C MET A 326 -11.85 13.63 10.17
N ARG A 327 -11.48 12.55 10.87
CA ARG A 327 -11.25 11.22 10.26
C ARG A 327 -12.46 10.65 9.57
N THR A 328 -13.65 10.80 10.15
CA THR A 328 -14.91 10.32 9.54
C THR A 328 -15.36 11.17 8.35
N ARG A 329 -14.91 12.42 8.25
CA ARG A 329 -15.17 13.31 7.12
C ARG A 329 -14.16 13.16 5.99
N ASP A 330 -12.95 12.72 6.30
CA ASP A 330 -11.90 12.45 5.32
C ASP A 330 -11.85 10.96 4.99
N LEU A 331 -12.47 10.56 3.88
CA LEU A 331 -12.54 9.16 3.49
C LEU A 331 -11.14 8.56 3.21
N ALA A 332 -10.12 9.38 2.89
CA ALA A 332 -8.76 8.86 2.78
C ALA A 332 -8.20 8.38 4.13
N GLN A 333 -8.54 9.07 5.23
CA GLN A 333 -8.17 8.65 6.59
C GLN A 333 -8.98 7.44 7.04
N LEU A 334 -10.26 7.39 6.68
CA LEU A 334 -11.12 6.26 6.99
C LEU A 334 -10.66 4.99 6.25
N VAL A 335 -10.23 5.09 4.99
CA VAL A 335 -9.66 3.94 4.27
C VAL A 335 -8.31 3.50 4.86
N ARG A 336 -7.44 4.43 5.29
CA ARG A 336 -6.19 4.07 6.02
C ARG A 336 -6.47 3.27 7.29
N PHE A 337 -7.57 3.57 7.99
CA PHE A 337 -8.01 2.83 9.16
C PHE A 337 -8.68 1.49 8.82
N ALA A 338 -9.53 1.46 7.79
CA ALA A 338 -10.28 0.27 7.40
C ALA A 338 -9.43 -0.79 6.70
N MET A 339 -8.39 -0.38 5.96
CA MET A 339 -7.53 -1.26 5.17
C MET A 339 -6.88 -2.38 5.99
N PRO A 340 -6.19 -2.10 7.12
CA PRO A 340 -5.56 -3.17 7.92
C PRO A 340 -6.58 -4.13 8.50
N VAL A 341 -7.75 -3.63 8.92
CA VAL A 341 -8.86 -4.44 9.46
C VAL A 341 -9.40 -5.38 8.38
N ALA A 342 -9.67 -4.85 7.18
CA ALA A 342 -10.13 -5.63 6.04
C ALA A 342 -9.09 -6.68 5.63
N PHE A 343 -7.83 -6.27 5.46
CA PHE A 343 -6.72 -7.16 5.10
C PHE A 343 -6.58 -8.33 6.06
N LEU A 344 -6.67 -8.05 7.37
CA LEU A 344 -6.61 -9.06 8.39
C LEU A 344 -7.83 -9.98 8.35
N PHE A 345 -9.03 -9.43 8.21
CA PHE A 345 -10.24 -10.24 8.08
C PHE A 345 -10.16 -11.20 6.88
N ILE A 346 -9.58 -10.78 5.77
CA ILE A 346 -9.41 -11.62 4.58
C ILE A 346 -8.38 -12.72 4.84
N ILE A 347 -7.18 -12.36 5.28
CA ILE A 347 -6.10 -13.34 5.47
C ILE A 347 -6.44 -14.30 6.59
N PHE A 348 -6.78 -13.76 7.76
CA PHE A 348 -7.07 -14.59 8.91
C PHE A 348 -8.42 -15.24 8.79
N GLY A 349 -9.47 -14.62 8.23
CA GLY A 349 -10.76 -15.28 8.03
C GLY A 349 -10.67 -16.48 7.09
N LEU A 350 -9.97 -16.34 5.95
CA LEU A 350 -9.80 -17.44 4.99
C LEU A 350 -8.83 -18.53 5.49
N ARG A 351 -7.82 -18.17 6.29
CA ARG A 351 -6.82 -19.12 6.83
C ARG A 351 -7.14 -19.59 8.25
N PHE A 352 -8.19 -19.06 8.87
CA PHE A 352 -8.52 -19.25 10.28
C PHE A 352 -8.62 -20.72 10.64
N PRO A 353 -9.36 -21.57 9.91
CA PRO A 353 -9.59 -22.95 10.33
C PRO A 353 -8.29 -23.77 10.40
N ARG A 354 -7.30 -23.45 9.56
CA ARG A 354 -6.00 -24.14 9.51
C ARG A 354 -5.09 -23.73 10.65
N LEU A 355 -4.92 -22.42 10.81
CA LEU A 355 -4.16 -21.86 11.93
C LEU A 355 -4.77 -22.33 13.25
N LEU A 356 -6.09 -22.38 13.33
CA LEU A 356 -6.81 -22.85 14.49
C LEU A 356 -6.54 -24.34 14.79
N GLY A 357 -6.52 -25.21 13.77
CA GLY A 357 -6.21 -26.62 13.93
C GLY A 357 -4.77 -26.86 14.41
N SER A 358 -3.80 -26.15 13.84
CA SER A 358 -2.39 -26.25 14.26
C SER A 358 -2.18 -25.69 15.68
N ILE A 359 -2.77 -24.54 16.01
CA ILE A 359 -2.63 -23.95 17.35
C ILE A 359 -3.35 -24.79 18.40
N ARG A 360 -4.53 -25.35 18.09
CA ARG A 360 -5.23 -26.28 19.01
C ARG A 360 -4.44 -27.56 19.27
N SER A 361 -3.63 -28.01 18.31
CA SER A 361 -2.78 -29.19 18.50
C SER A 361 -1.66 -28.99 19.53
N LEU A 362 -1.34 -27.73 19.90
CA LEU A 362 -0.41 -27.43 21.00
C LEU A 362 -1.03 -27.68 22.40
N GLY A 363 -2.34 -27.94 22.50
CA GLY A 363 -3.04 -28.15 23.76
C GLY A 363 -3.34 -26.85 24.52
N GLU A 364 -3.81 -27.01 25.77
CA GLU A 364 -4.02 -25.89 26.69
C GLU A 364 -2.66 -25.41 27.21
N GLY A 365 -2.37 -24.12 27.06
CA GLY A 365 -1.11 -23.56 27.54
C GLY A 365 -0.80 -22.15 27.04
N PRO A 366 0.25 -21.52 27.62
CA PRO A 366 0.65 -20.15 27.31
C PRO A 366 1.09 -19.95 25.86
N ALA A 367 1.73 -20.96 25.25
CA ALA A 367 2.18 -20.90 23.87
C ALA A 367 1.01 -20.76 22.88
N ALA A 368 -0.09 -21.48 23.12
CA ALA A 368 -1.29 -21.38 22.29
C ALA A 368 -1.95 -19.99 22.40
N ALA A 369 -1.97 -19.40 23.59
CA ALA A 369 -2.44 -18.02 23.81
C ALA A 369 -1.52 -16.98 23.13
N MET A 370 -0.20 -17.15 23.16
CA MET A 370 0.72 -16.25 22.43
C MET A 370 0.48 -16.27 20.93
N LEU A 371 0.38 -17.46 20.36
CA LEU A 371 0.16 -17.62 18.92
C LEU A 371 -1.21 -17.05 18.50
N GLY A 372 -2.19 -17.09 19.40
CA GLY A 372 -3.50 -16.46 19.22
C GLY A 372 -3.48 -14.94 19.09
N LEU A 373 -2.47 -14.28 19.67
CA LEU A 373 -2.32 -12.83 19.58
C LEU A 373 -1.65 -12.34 18.28
N ILE A 374 -1.05 -13.21 17.47
CA ILE A 374 -0.37 -12.82 16.22
C ILE A 374 -1.24 -11.93 15.31
N PRO A 375 -2.51 -12.26 15.01
CA PRO A 375 -3.39 -11.38 14.24
C PRO A 375 -3.53 -10.00 14.92
N ALA A 376 -3.80 -9.99 16.22
CA ALA A 376 -3.97 -8.76 16.99
C ALA A 376 -2.70 -7.87 16.94
N TRP A 377 -1.51 -8.46 17.00
CA TRP A 377 -0.23 -7.74 16.87
C TRP A 377 0.01 -7.18 15.47
N VAL A 378 -0.33 -7.94 14.42
CA VAL A 378 -0.25 -7.43 13.03
C VAL A 378 -1.18 -6.23 12.83
N LEU A 379 -2.40 -6.31 13.38
CA LEU A 379 -3.34 -5.19 13.34
C LEU A 379 -2.80 -3.98 14.11
N LEU A 380 -2.27 -4.24 15.31
CA LEU A 380 -1.71 -3.22 16.16
C LEU A 380 -0.56 -2.48 15.48
N PHE A 381 0.36 -3.21 14.83
CA PHE A 381 1.45 -2.62 14.05
C PHE A 381 0.93 -1.62 13.02
N SER A 382 -0.01 -2.06 12.19
CA SER A 382 -0.53 -1.26 11.09
C SER A 382 -1.32 -0.04 11.57
N LEU A 383 -2.17 -0.20 12.57
CA LEU A 383 -2.97 0.90 13.12
C LEU A 383 -2.10 1.90 13.92
N SER A 384 -1.09 1.43 14.64
CA SER A 384 -0.19 2.32 15.41
C SER A 384 0.62 3.23 14.50
N ILE A 385 1.14 2.71 13.38
CA ILE A 385 1.88 3.51 12.40
C ILE A 385 0.95 4.49 11.68
N SER A 386 -0.20 4.02 11.20
CA SER A 386 -1.10 4.84 10.39
C SER A 386 -1.78 5.96 11.18
N LEU A 387 -2.25 5.68 12.40
CA LEU A 387 -2.93 6.65 13.26
C LEU A 387 -1.97 7.41 14.18
N GLY A 388 -1.00 6.72 14.79
CA GLY A 388 -0.11 7.30 15.80
C GLY A 388 0.89 8.28 15.22
N LEU A 389 1.71 7.84 14.25
CA LEU A 389 2.78 8.69 13.69
C LEU A 389 2.26 9.93 12.96
N THR A 390 1.03 9.87 12.42
CA THR A 390 0.42 11.01 11.71
C THR A 390 -0.44 11.89 12.60
N ALA A 391 -0.70 11.47 13.85
CA ALA A 391 -1.63 12.13 14.76
C ALA A 391 -1.31 13.62 14.93
N VAL A 392 -0.04 13.96 15.15
CA VAL A 392 0.39 15.36 15.38
C VAL A 392 0.42 16.15 14.08
N SER A 393 0.94 15.56 13.00
CA SER A 393 1.01 16.22 11.70
C SER A 393 -0.36 16.53 11.10
N LEU A 394 -1.42 15.81 11.50
CA LEU A 394 -2.80 16.09 11.09
C LEU A 394 -3.31 17.49 11.46
N GLU A 395 -2.72 18.17 12.45
CA GLU A 395 -3.08 19.57 12.75
C GLU A 395 -2.69 20.52 11.60
N GLY A 396 -1.64 20.18 10.85
CA GLY A 396 -1.14 20.99 9.75
C GLY A 396 -0.94 22.46 10.14
N PRO A 397 -1.31 23.42 9.26
CA PRO A 397 -1.13 24.85 9.54
C PRO A 397 -2.06 25.39 10.63
N ALA A 398 -3.08 24.63 11.05
CA ALA A 398 -3.99 25.07 12.11
C ALA A 398 -3.41 24.92 13.53
N ILE A 399 -2.18 24.39 13.66
CA ILE A 399 -1.49 24.23 14.95
C ILE A 399 -1.36 25.56 15.71
N TRP A 400 -1.20 26.68 14.99
CA TRP A 400 -1.11 28.03 15.56
C TRP A 400 -2.33 28.42 16.40
N VAL A 401 -3.52 27.93 16.04
CA VAL A 401 -4.74 28.18 16.82
C VAL A 401 -4.66 27.53 18.20
N PHE A 402 -4.02 26.36 18.29
CA PHE A 402 -3.80 25.69 19.57
C PHE A 402 -2.67 26.34 20.36
N ALA A 403 -1.58 26.73 19.69
CA ALA A 403 -0.45 27.43 20.32
C ALA A 403 -0.86 28.78 20.93
N ALA A 404 -1.82 29.48 20.31
CA ALA A 404 -2.39 30.72 20.85
C ALA A 404 -3.38 30.49 22.02
N SER A 405 -3.72 29.25 22.33
CA SER A 405 -4.64 28.92 23.43
C SER A 405 -3.87 28.81 24.76
N PRO A 406 -4.52 29.05 25.92
CA PRO A 406 -3.88 28.94 27.23
C PRO A 406 -3.59 27.48 27.66
N ASN A 407 -3.59 26.53 26.72
CA ASN A 407 -3.37 25.12 26.98
C ASN A 407 -1.92 24.73 26.72
N THR A 408 -1.39 23.84 27.55
CA THR A 408 -0.04 23.30 27.33
C THR A 408 0.01 22.31 26.18
N THR A 409 1.14 22.25 25.48
CA THR A 409 1.50 21.21 24.49
C THR A 409 1.29 19.80 24.99
N LEU A 410 1.55 19.54 26.27
CA LEU A 410 1.32 18.24 26.89
C LEU A 410 -0.17 17.85 26.85
N ARG A 411 -1.10 18.79 27.03
CA ARG A 411 -2.55 18.52 26.91
C ARG A 411 -2.94 18.19 25.46
N LEU A 412 -2.30 18.82 24.47
CA LEU A 412 -2.49 18.45 23.06
C LEU A 412 -2.07 17.00 22.82
N LEU A 413 -0.86 16.65 23.26
CA LEU A 413 -0.32 15.31 23.12
C LEU A 413 -1.16 14.26 23.82
N GLN A 414 -1.60 14.52 25.06
CA GLN A 414 -2.52 13.65 25.78
C GLN A 414 -3.83 13.47 25.01
N GLY A 415 -4.41 14.55 24.47
CA GLY A 415 -5.62 14.48 23.65
C GLY A 415 -5.44 13.61 22.42
N LYS A 416 -4.29 13.72 21.76
CA LYS A 416 -3.91 12.87 20.61
C LYS A 416 -3.64 11.42 20.99
N CYS A 417 -3.04 11.18 22.14
CA CYS A 417 -2.85 9.84 22.70
C CYS A 417 -4.22 9.17 22.92
N TRP A 418 -5.16 9.83 23.59
CA TRP A 418 -6.53 9.30 23.76
C TRP A 418 -7.25 9.10 22.43
N SER A 419 -7.12 10.06 21.51
CA SER A 419 -7.74 10.04 20.18
C SER A 419 -7.29 8.88 19.31
N THR A 420 -6.06 8.39 19.50
CA THR A 420 -5.49 7.28 18.74
C THR A 420 -5.55 5.95 19.50
N ALA A 421 -5.22 5.95 20.79
CA ALA A 421 -5.20 4.76 21.64
C ALA A 421 -6.60 4.15 21.84
N LEU A 422 -7.66 4.95 21.96
CA LEU A 422 -9.02 4.41 22.14
C LEU A 422 -9.48 3.52 20.98
N PRO A 423 -9.51 3.98 19.71
CA PRO A 423 -9.98 3.13 18.61
C PRO A 423 -9.06 1.94 18.35
N THR A 424 -7.74 2.11 18.49
CA THR A 424 -6.77 1.03 18.26
C THR A 424 -6.90 -0.06 19.30
N THR A 425 -6.92 0.29 20.59
CA THR A 425 -7.09 -0.68 21.69
C THR A 425 -8.42 -1.41 21.58
N THR A 426 -9.51 -0.71 21.26
CA THR A 426 -10.83 -1.32 21.11
C THR A 426 -10.83 -2.40 20.03
N VAL A 427 -10.29 -2.09 18.84
CA VAL A 427 -10.26 -3.04 17.71
C VAL A 427 -9.30 -4.19 17.97
N VAL A 428 -8.11 -3.93 18.52
CA VAL A 428 -7.12 -4.96 18.84
C VAL A 428 -7.62 -5.88 19.96
N ALA A 429 -8.26 -5.33 20.99
CA ALA A 429 -8.86 -6.11 22.08
C ALA A 429 -9.97 -7.02 21.59
N LEU A 430 -10.89 -6.49 20.77
CA LEU A 430 -11.99 -7.25 20.19
C LEU A 430 -11.44 -8.43 19.37
N LEU A 431 -10.43 -8.18 18.53
CA LEU A 431 -9.79 -9.23 17.74
C LEU A 431 -9.06 -10.27 18.61
N ALA A 432 -8.32 -9.83 19.64
CA ALA A 432 -7.64 -10.72 20.58
C ALA A 432 -8.64 -11.63 21.30
N VAL A 433 -9.73 -11.07 21.84
CA VAL A 433 -10.79 -11.83 22.51
C VAL A 433 -11.40 -12.86 21.56
N ILE A 434 -11.74 -12.46 20.33
CA ILE A 434 -12.27 -13.39 19.32
C ILE A 434 -11.27 -14.53 19.06
N ALA A 435 -10.00 -14.22 18.83
CA ALA A 435 -8.97 -15.22 18.54
C ALA A 435 -8.83 -16.23 19.70
N GLU A 436 -8.74 -15.75 20.93
CA GLU A 436 -8.61 -16.58 22.13
C GLU A 436 -9.83 -17.48 22.38
N ILE A 437 -11.05 -16.97 22.15
CA ILE A 437 -12.29 -17.76 22.27
C ILE A 437 -12.28 -18.96 21.30
N PHE A 438 -11.78 -18.75 20.09
CA PHE A 438 -11.70 -19.82 19.10
C PHE A 438 -10.58 -20.81 19.44
N ILE A 439 -9.41 -20.35 19.88
CA ILE A 439 -8.24 -21.20 20.16
C ILE A 439 -8.46 -22.07 21.40
N ARG A 440 -9.13 -21.52 22.43
CA ARG A 440 -9.38 -22.18 23.72
C ARG A 440 -8.11 -22.67 24.44
N PRO A 441 -7.12 -21.81 24.73
CA PRO A 441 -5.90 -22.22 25.44
C PRO A 441 -6.07 -22.36 26.96
N GLY A 442 -7.26 -22.08 27.50
CA GLY A 442 -7.58 -22.02 28.93
C GLY A 442 -7.92 -20.60 29.39
N TRP A 443 -8.87 -20.45 30.31
CA TRP A 443 -9.41 -19.14 30.71
C TRP A 443 -8.36 -18.18 31.28
N LEU A 444 -7.46 -18.66 32.13
CA LEU A 444 -6.41 -17.84 32.76
C LEU A 444 -5.36 -17.35 31.74
N TRP A 445 -4.97 -18.23 30.80
CA TRP A 445 -4.02 -17.90 29.73
C TRP A 445 -4.62 -16.91 28.74
N ALA A 446 -5.87 -17.15 28.32
CA ALA A 446 -6.61 -16.23 27.46
C ALA A 446 -6.76 -14.84 28.11
N ALA A 447 -7.13 -14.77 29.39
CA ALA A 447 -7.31 -13.50 30.10
C ALA A 447 -6.01 -12.68 30.17
N THR A 448 -4.89 -13.33 30.52
CA THR A 448 -3.58 -12.67 30.60
C THR A 448 -3.04 -12.25 29.23
N ALA A 449 -3.27 -13.05 28.18
CA ALA A 449 -2.92 -12.73 26.80
C ALA A 449 -3.72 -11.52 26.27
N VAL A 450 -5.04 -11.49 26.52
CA VAL A 450 -5.89 -10.34 26.15
C VAL A 450 -5.47 -9.08 26.91
N LEU A 451 -5.16 -9.19 28.20
CA LEU A 451 -4.67 -8.06 29.00
C LEU A 451 -3.35 -7.51 28.43
N LEU A 452 -2.42 -8.38 28.08
CA LEU A 452 -1.16 -8.01 27.43
C LEU A 452 -1.42 -7.28 26.11
N ALA A 453 -2.32 -7.80 25.27
CA ALA A 453 -2.66 -7.19 23.99
C ALA A 453 -3.28 -5.79 24.15
N ILE A 454 -4.17 -5.60 25.13
CA ILE A 454 -4.76 -4.29 25.46
C ILE A 454 -3.69 -3.30 25.92
N ALA A 455 -2.83 -3.74 26.84
CA ALA A 455 -1.76 -2.90 27.40
C ALA A 455 -0.75 -2.48 26.32
N GLN A 456 -0.28 -3.44 25.51
CA GLN A 456 0.61 -3.18 24.36
C GLN A 456 -0.07 -2.27 23.33
N ALA A 457 -1.37 -2.44 23.08
CA ALA A 457 -2.09 -1.60 22.15
C ALA A 457 -2.13 -0.13 22.61
N ALA A 458 -2.34 0.11 23.90
CA ALA A 458 -2.31 1.45 24.46
C ALA A 458 -0.89 2.04 24.43
N THR A 459 0.12 1.32 24.89
CA THR A 459 1.49 1.83 25.03
C THR A 459 2.16 2.07 23.68
N LEU A 460 2.04 1.15 22.72
CA LEU A 460 2.66 1.29 21.40
C LEU A 460 2.03 2.41 20.60
N THR A 461 0.72 2.64 20.74
CA THR A 461 0.06 3.76 20.05
C THR A 461 0.46 5.10 20.63
N ILE A 462 0.57 5.20 21.97
CA ILE A 462 1.12 6.37 22.67
C ILE A 462 2.57 6.64 22.24
N LEU A 463 3.40 5.60 22.16
CA LEU A 463 4.78 5.70 21.68
C LEU A 463 4.83 6.24 20.24
N MET A 464 3.98 5.74 19.34
CA MET A 464 3.90 6.24 17.97
C MET A 464 3.45 7.70 17.90
N VAL A 465 2.55 8.15 18.78
CA VAL A 465 2.19 9.58 18.88
C VAL A 465 3.39 10.41 19.33
N GLY A 466 4.16 9.93 20.30
CA GLY A 466 5.40 10.58 20.76
C GLY A 466 6.43 10.73 19.64
N ILE A 467 6.72 9.66 18.90
CA ILE A 467 7.63 9.68 17.75
C ILE A 467 7.08 10.60 16.63
N GLY A 468 5.77 10.54 16.38
CA GLY A 468 5.09 11.40 15.41
C GLY A 468 5.17 12.88 15.78
N ALA A 469 5.24 13.21 17.08
CA ALA A 469 5.43 14.58 17.57
C ALA A 469 6.84 15.11 17.26
N VAL A 470 7.87 14.28 17.48
CA VAL A 470 9.28 14.67 17.26
C VAL A 470 9.54 15.03 15.81
N PHE A 471 8.94 14.29 14.87
CA PHE A 471 9.12 14.47 13.43
C PHE A 471 7.93 15.16 12.75
N ALA A 472 7.09 15.86 13.51
CA ALA A 472 5.90 16.49 12.97
C ALA A 472 6.25 17.52 11.90
N ARG A 473 5.58 17.44 10.75
CA ARG A 473 5.60 18.48 9.72
C ARG A 473 4.21 19.09 9.61
N PHE A 474 4.13 20.41 9.75
CA PHE A 474 2.86 21.16 9.69
C PHE A 474 2.59 21.75 8.30
N ASP A 475 3.65 22.00 7.51
CA ASP A 475 3.55 22.58 6.16
C ASP A 475 3.44 21.49 5.08
N TRP A 476 2.37 20.69 5.15
CA TRP A 476 2.10 19.69 4.11
C TRP A 476 0.94 20.11 3.23
N THR A 477 1.17 20.14 1.91
CA THR A 477 0.13 20.27 0.88
C THR A 477 -0.34 18.91 0.37
N ASP A 478 0.50 17.88 0.50
CA ASP A 478 0.25 16.50 0.08
C ASP A 478 0.23 15.55 1.27
N ALA A 479 -0.81 14.70 1.33
CA ALA A 479 -0.98 13.70 2.39
C ALA A 479 0.13 12.62 2.46
N ARG A 480 0.99 12.54 1.43
CA ARG A 480 2.19 11.67 1.42
C ARG A 480 3.38 12.28 2.14
N ARG A 481 3.43 13.62 2.23
CA ARG A 481 4.49 14.37 2.91
C ARG A 481 4.21 14.58 4.40
N MET A 482 3.01 14.21 4.86
CA MET A 482 2.62 14.23 6.27
C MET A 482 3.49 13.33 7.13
N LEU A 483 3.87 12.16 6.63
CA LEU A 483 4.72 11.22 7.36
C LEU A 483 6.18 11.41 6.94
N HIS A 484 7.04 11.77 7.88
CA HIS A 484 8.48 11.81 7.63
C HIS A 484 9.01 10.37 7.48
N PRO A 485 9.77 10.03 6.43
CA PRO A 485 10.31 8.67 6.26
C PRO A 485 11.11 8.18 7.47
N ALA A 486 11.97 9.03 8.04
CA ALA A 486 12.68 8.75 9.29
C ALA A 486 11.77 8.37 10.47
N ALA A 487 10.62 9.05 10.64
CA ALA A 487 9.65 8.73 11.69
C ALA A 487 9.04 7.34 11.50
N ALA A 488 8.79 6.95 10.24
CA ALA A 488 8.31 5.61 9.91
C ALA A 488 9.34 4.53 10.24
N PHE A 489 10.62 4.74 9.90
CA PHE A 489 11.69 3.78 10.22
C PHE A 489 11.92 3.66 11.74
N ILE A 490 11.98 4.78 12.46
CA ILE A 490 12.16 4.79 13.91
C ILE A 490 10.94 4.19 14.62
N GLY A 491 9.73 4.51 14.14
CA GLY A 491 8.48 3.90 14.62
C GLY A 491 8.47 2.39 14.41
N MET A 492 8.86 1.92 13.22
CA MET A 492 8.92 0.49 12.91
C MET A 492 9.98 -0.24 13.74
N ALA A 493 11.16 0.35 13.90
CA ALA A 493 12.23 -0.22 14.73
C ALA A 493 11.83 -0.27 16.21
N SER A 494 11.28 0.82 16.76
CA SER A 494 10.84 0.86 18.17
C SER A 494 9.68 -0.10 18.44
N PHE A 495 8.72 -0.22 17.52
CA PHE A 495 7.66 -1.23 17.60
C PHE A 495 8.26 -2.65 17.64
N GLY A 496 9.18 -2.96 16.72
CA GLY A 496 9.85 -4.26 16.66
C GLY A 496 10.66 -4.57 17.91
N ILE A 497 11.35 -3.57 18.48
CA ILE A 497 12.11 -3.72 19.73
C ILE A 497 11.17 -4.02 20.91
N VAL A 498 10.09 -3.25 21.08
CA VAL A 498 9.19 -3.42 22.23
C VAL A 498 8.43 -4.76 22.15
N THR A 499 7.90 -5.10 20.97
CA THR A 499 7.19 -6.36 20.76
C THR A 499 8.13 -7.56 20.78
N GLY A 500 9.31 -7.44 20.19
CA GLY A 500 10.37 -8.46 20.22
C GLY A 500 10.90 -8.71 21.63
N ALA A 501 11.17 -7.65 22.40
CA ALA A 501 11.57 -7.78 23.81
C ALA A 501 10.47 -8.44 24.64
N SER A 502 9.20 -8.08 24.41
CA SER A 502 8.07 -8.72 25.07
C SER A 502 7.96 -10.21 24.75
N ALA A 503 8.13 -10.58 23.48
CA ALA A 503 8.14 -11.98 23.04
C ALA A 503 9.33 -12.76 23.63
N LEU A 504 10.51 -12.15 23.71
CA LEU A 504 11.69 -12.75 24.33
C LEU A 504 11.49 -12.97 25.83
N VAL A 505 10.97 -11.99 26.56
CA VAL A 505 10.69 -12.12 28.01
C VAL A 505 9.68 -13.24 28.26
N LEU A 506 8.62 -13.35 27.45
CA LEU A 506 7.65 -14.44 27.54
C LEU A 506 8.29 -15.79 27.18
N GLY A 507 9.10 -15.87 26.13
CA GLY A 507 9.82 -17.09 25.75
C GLY A 507 10.81 -17.56 26.82
N ILE A 508 11.58 -16.63 27.41
CA ILE A 508 12.48 -16.90 28.53
C ILE A 508 11.70 -17.40 29.74
N SER A 509 10.52 -16.85 30.03
CA SER A 509 9.70 -17.29 31.16
C SER A 509 9.23 -18.74 31.03
N LEU A 510 8.93 -19.19 29.80
CA LEU A 510 8.56 -20.57 29.50
C LEU A 510 9.77 -21.50 29.60
N ALA A 511 10.92 -21.08 29.05
CA ALA A 511 12.16 -21.82 29.18
C ALA A 511 12.58 -21.97 30.64
N LEU A 512 12.48 -20.90 31.44
CA LEU A 512 12.81 -20.91 32.86
C LEU A 512 11.88 -21.84 33.64
N ALA A 513 10.56 -21.78 33.40
CA ALA A 513 9.60 -22.69 34.03
C ALA A 513 9.93 -24.15 33.73
N SER A 514 10.26 -24.48 32.47
CA SER A 514 10.64 -25.83 32.07
C SER A 514 11.95 -26.33 32.70
N ALA A 515 12.91 -25.42 32.93
CA ALA A 515 14.23 -25.76 33.45
C ALA A 515 14.29 -25.84 34.98
N THR A 516 13.44 -25.08 35.69
CA THR A 516 13.49 -24.93 37.16
C THR A 516 12.35 -25.64 37.88
N GLY A 517 11.32 -26.09 37.16
CA GLY A 517 10.12 -26.71 37.74
C GLY A 517 9.20 -25.72 38.45
N PHE A 518 9.41 -24.40 38.30
CA PHE A 518 8.49 -23.40 38.84
C PHE A 518 7.12 -23.45 38.15
N PRO A 519 6.02 -23.06 38.84
CA PRO A 519 4.69 -23.02 38.24
C PRO A 519 4.63 -22.10 37.02
N GLU A 520 4.32 -22.66 35.85
CA GLU A 520 4.31 -21.94 34.56
C GLU A 520 3.47 -20.66 34.59
N PHE A 521 2.37 -20.64 35.33
CA PHE A 521 1.50 -19.48 35.43
C PHE A 521 2.15 -18.28 36.15
N THR A 522 2.97 -18.55 37.17
CA THR A 522 3.63 -17.47 37.94
C THR A 522 4.74 -16.80 37.16
N THR A 523 5.58 -17.59 36.46
CA THR A 523 6.63 -17.05 35.60
C THR A 523 6.05 -16.30 34.41
N TRP A 524 4.95 -16.80 33.84
CA TRP A 524 4.18 -16.13 32.81
C TRP A 524 3.61 -14.78 33.27
N LEU A 525 2.96 -14.75 34.44
CA LEU A 525 2.39 -13.52 34.97
C LEU A 525 3.46 -12.48 35.26
N ALA A 526 4.62 -12.89 35.79
CA ALA A 526 5.78 -12.01 35.97
C ALA A 526 6.31 -11.48 34.64
N ALA A 527 6.37 -12.31 33.60
CA ALA A 527 6.79 -11.89 32.27
C ALA A 527 5.82 -10.88 31.64
N VAL A 528 4.51 -11.09 31.80
CA VAL A 528 3.47 -10.15 31.35
C VAL A 528 3.59 -8.81 32.07
N THR A 529 3.78 -8.79 33.39
CA THR A 529 3.90 -7.54 34.15
C THR A 529 5.17 -6.77 33.78
N VAL A 530 6.30 -7.45 33.61
CA VAL A 530 7.56 -6.84 33.16
C VAL A 530 7.43 -6.27 31.74
N SER A 531 6.80 -7.01 30.82
CA SER A 531 6.54 -6.54 29.45
C SER A 531 5.66 -5.28 29.44
N ILE A 532 4.57 -5.27 30.20
CA ILE A 532 3.67 -4.13 30.31
C ILE A 532 4.39 -2.92 30.92
N GLY A 533 5.11 -3.13 32.03
CA GLY A 533 5.87 -2.07 32.70
C GLY A 533 6.94 -1.45 31.80
N GLY A 534 7.70 -2.28 31.08
CA GLY A 534 8.69 -1.81 30.10
C GLY A 534 8.05 -1.02 28.95
N ALA A 535 6.94 -1.50 28.41
CA ALA A 535 6.23 -0.79 27.34
C ALA A 535 5.65 0.56 27.80
N ILE A 536 5.14 0.63 29.04
CA ILE A 536 4.67 1.90 29.64
C ILE A 536 5.83 2.89 29.80
N ALA A 537 6.98 2.44 30.31
CA ALA A 537 8.15 3.29 30.48
C ALA A 537 8.64 3.88 29.15
N VAL A 538 8.74 3.05 28.10
CA VAL A 538 9.13 3.49 26.76
C VAL A 538 8.11 4.46 26.16
N ALA A 539 6.81 4.19 26.32
CA ALA A 539 5.75 5.07 25.86
C ALA A 539 5.77 6.44 26.57
N ALA A 540 5.99 6.45 27.89
CA ALA A 540 6.12 7.68 28.67
C ALA A 540 7.32 8.52 28.22
N LEU A 541 8.49 7.89 28.03
CA LEU A 541 9.67 8.56 27.48
C LEU A 541 9.40 9.14 26.09
N GLY A 542 8.74 8.38 25.21
CA GLY A 542 8.38 8.86 23.87
C GLY A 542 7.50 10.11 23.90
N VAL A 543 6.54 10.18 24.82
CA VAL A 543 5.68 11.37 25.00
C VAL A 543 6.46 12.55 25.57
N LEU A 544 7.36 12.32 26.53
CA LEU A 544 8.19 13.38 27.12
C LEU A 544 9.10 14.03 26.06
N VAL A 545 9.81 13.21 25.27
CA VAL A 545 10.67 13.69 24.18
C VAL A 545 9.84 14.42 23.11
N GLY A 546 8.66 13.88 22.77
CA GLY A 546 7.72 14.54 21.86
C GLY A 546 7.25 15.90 22.37
N ASN A 547 6.99 16.01 23.67
CA ASN A 547 6.54 17.25 24.31
C ASN A 547 7.65 18.32 24.34
N GLU A 548 8.89 17.95 24.65
CA GLU A 548 10.03 18.88 24.60
C GLU A 548 10.23 19.44 23.20
N ARG A 549 10.14 18.57 22.17
CA ARG A 549 10.29 19.02 20.79
C ARG A 549 9.19 19.97 20.35
N LEU A 550 7.94 19.71 20.75
CA LEU A 550 6.81 20.60 20.44
C LEU A 550 6.92 21.96 21.15
N ARG A 551 7.37 22.00 22.41
CA ARG A 551 7.63 23.27 23.11
C ARG A 551 8.69 24.13 22.41
N GLY A 552 9.72 23.49 21.85
CA GLY A 552 10.75 24.19 21.09
C GLY A 552 10.23 24.84 19.80
N LEU A 553 9.11 24.37 19.25
CA LEU A 553 8.46 24.94 18.07
C LEU A 553 7.51 26.11 18.41
N GLU A 554 7.15 26.32 19.69
CA GLU A 554 6.32 27.45 20.13
C GLU A 554 7.16 28.71 20.44
N LEU A 555 8.47 28.55 20.59
CA LEU A 555 9.41 29.62 21.00
C LEU A 555 10.31 30.14 19.86
N GLY A 556 10.20 29.59 18.65
CA GLY A 556 10.95 30.00 17.46
C GLY A 556 10.02 30.32 16.32
#